data_AF-A0A818Y0Z4-F1
#
_entry.id   AF-A0A818Y0Z4-F1
#
_cell.length_a   1.000
_cell.length_b   1.000
_cell.length_c   1.000
_cell.angle_alpha   90.00
_cell.angle_beta   90.00
_cell.angle_gamma   90.00
#
_symmetry.space_group_name_H-M   'P 1'
#
loop_
_entity.id
_entity.type
_entity.pdbx_description
1 polymer ?
#
loop_
_entity_poly.entity_id
_entity_poly.type
_entity_poly.pdbx_seq_one_letter_code
_entity_poly.pdbx_strand_id
1 'polypeptide(L)' 'MVWDTGNSKNPTTLNLRTNKISDAGAKDLLKALVSNTSLTTLELCENRINKGILFEIDQRLVRNRSLNES' A
#
# COMPACT_ATOMS: atom_id res chain seq x y z
N MET A 1 -22.20 17.28 -23.54
CA MET A 1 -22.11 16.04 -22.74
C MET A 1 -20.65 15.66 -22.69
N VAL A 2 -19.96 16.03 -21.61
CA VAL A 2 -18.56 15.67 -21.39
C VAL A 2 -18.61 14.39 -20.57
N TRP A 3 -18.21 13.25 -21.15
CA TRP A 3 -17.86 12.09 -20.37
C TRP A 3 -16.54 12.43 -19.69
N ASP A 4 -16.62 13.03 -18.51
CA ASP A 4 -15.51 12.91 -17.59
C ASP A 4 -15.47 11.43 -17.22
N THR A 5 -14.71 10.61 -17.95
CA THR A 5 -14.21 9.34 -17.41
C THR A 5 -13.13 9.66 -16.40
N GLY A 6 -13.47 10.52 -15.44
CA GLY A 6 -12.63 10.99 -14.38
C GLY A 6 -12.06 9.75 -13.76
N ASN A 7 -10.76 9.56 -13.96
CA ASN A 7 -9.98 8.58 -13.27
C ASN A 7 -10.07 8.95 -11.79
N SER A 8 -11.18 8.57 -11.16
CA SER A 8 -11.41 8.67 -9.74
C SER A 8 -10.38 7.71 -9.15
N LYS A 9 -9.21 8.25 -8.81
CA LYS A 9 -8.13 7.55 -8.12
C LYS A 9 -8.66 7.20 -6.74
N ASN A 10 -9.48 6.16 -6.68
CA ASN A 10 -10.09 5.71 -5.45
C ASN A 10 -8.99 5.06 -4.61
N PRO A 11 -8.78 5.52 -3.37
CA PRO A 11 -7.85 4.88 -2.47
C PRO A 11 -8.20 3.40 -2.34
N THR A 12 -7.26 2.53 -2.71
CA THR A 12 -7.46 1.08 -2.59
C THR A 12 -6.93 0.62 -1.23
N THR A 13 -7.70 -0.22 -0.55
CA THR A 13 -7.32 -0.87 0.70
C THR A 13 -7.14 -2.36 0.47
N LEU A 14 -6.00 -2.91 0.91
CA LEU A 14 -5.73 -4.34 0.90
C LEU A 14 -5.56 -4.84 2.34
N ASN A 15 -6.31 -5.87 2.71
CA ASN A 15 -6.22 -6.49 4.03
C ASN A 15 -5.46 -7.82 3.95
N LEU A 16 -4.29 -7.87 4.59
CA LEU A 16 -3.44 -9.06 4.70
C LEU A 16 -3.17 -9.43 6.17
N ARG A 17 -4.07 -9.08 7.09
CA ARG A 17 -3.94 -9.46 8.51
C ARG A 17 -3.83 -10.97 8.67
N THR A 18 -3.02 -11.40 9.63
CA THR A 18 -2.98 -12.81 10.09
C THR A 18 -2.55 -13.82 9.01
N ASN A 19 -1.70 -13.43 8.06
CA ASN A 19 -1.24 -14.27 6.94
C ASN A 19 0.17 -14.89 7.13
N LYS A 20 0.76 -14.77 8.32
CA LYS A 20 2.13 -15.25 8.63
C LYS A 20 3.19 -14.69 7.67
N ILE A 21 2.97 -13.50 7.13
CA ILE A 21 3.95 -12.81 6.27
C ILE A 21 5.23 -12.58 7.10
N SER A 22 6.36 -12.95 6.52
CA SER A 22 7.69 -12.74 7.09
C SER A 22 8.29 -11.41 6.64
N ASP A 23 9.39 -11.01 7.27
CA ASP A 23 10.20 -9.86 6.85
C ASP A 23 10.56 -9.88 5.37
N ALA A 24 10.89 -11.05 4.82
CA ALA A 24 11.22 -11.21 3.40
C ALA A 24 10.00 -10.91 2.52
N GLY A 25 8.84 -11.50 2.83
CA GLY A 25 7.61 -11.25 2.09
C GLY A 25 7.16 -9.79 2.19
N ALA A 26 7.33 -9.16 3.34
CA ALA A 26 7.03 -7.73 3.53
C ALA A 26 7.96 -6.82 2.70
N LYS A 27 9.24 -7.17 2.55
CA LYS A 27 10.16 -6.44 1.66
C LYS A 27 9.76 -6.57 0.19
N ASP A 28 9.25 -7.73 -0.22
CA ASP A 28 8.76 -7.91 -1.59
C ASP A 28 7.45 -7.15 -1.83
N LEU A 29 6.55 -7.10 -0.84
CA LEU A 29 5.39 -6.19 -0.86
C LEU A 29 5.82 -4.73 -1.00
N LEU A 30 6.84 -4.29 -0.25
CA LEU A 30 7.37 -2.93 -0.35
C LEU A 30 7.88 -2.60 -1.76
N LYS A 31 8.58 -3.52 -2.43
CA LYS A 31 9.00 -3.35 -3.83
C LYS A 31 7.80 -3.23 -4.77
N ALA A 32 6.78 -4.08 -4.59
CA ALA A 32 5.56 -4.03 -5.40
C ALA A 32 4.80 -2.69 -5.22
N LEU A 33 4.79 -2.13 -4.02
CA LEU A 33 4.19 -0.82 -3.71
C LEU A 33 4.89 0.35 -4.45
N VAL A 34 6.13 0.18 -4.91
CA VAL A 34 6.80 1.20 -5.74
C VAL A 34 6.12 1.37 -7.09
N SER A 35 5.62 0.27 -7.67
CA SER A 35 4.92 0.26 -8.95
C SER A 35 3.40 0.44 -8.83
N ASN A 36 2.83 0.26 -7.64
CA ASN A 36 1.39 0.39 -7.40
C ASN A 36 1.12 1.63 -6.55
N THR A 37 0.82 2.76 -7.22
CA THR A 37 0.48 4.02 -6.55
C THR A 37 -0.98 4.13 -6.15
N SER A 38 -1.86 3.25 -6.66
CA SER A 38 -3.30 3.26 -6.33
C SER A 38 -3.59 2.68 -4.95
N LEU A 39 -2.71 1.81 -4.43
CA LEU A 39 -2.83 1.27 -3.08
C LEU A 39 -2.38 2.30 -2.03
N THR A 40 -3.31 2.71 -1.18
CA THR A 40 -3.11 3.76 -0.15
C THR A 40 -3.22 3.24 1.28
N THR A 41 -3.74 2.02 1.46
CA THR A 41 -3.90 1.36 2.76
C THR A 41 -3.56 -0.13 2.63
N LEU A 42 -2.71 -0.63 3.52
CA LEU A 42 -2.33 -2.04 3.59
C LEU A 42 -2.32 -2.50 5.06
N GLU A 43 -3.26 -3.37 5.42
CA GLU A 43 -3.38 -3.88 6.79
C GLU A 43 -2.50 -5.13 6.97
N LEU A 44 -1.45 -5.03 7.78
CA LEU A 44 -0.48 -6.12 8.00
C LEU A 44 -0.41 -6.60 9.47
N CYS A 45 -1.34 -6.19 10.31
CA CYS A 45 -1.37 -6.63 11.71
C CYS A 45 -1.41 -8.16 11.84
N GLU A 46 -0.89 -8.67 12.96
CA GLU A 46 -0.82 -10.12 13.24
C GLU A 46 0.00 -10.94 12.23
N ASN A 47 0.93 -10.29 11.51
CA ASN A 47 2.00 -10.95 10.77
C ASN A 47 3.31 -10.93 11.56
N ARG A 48 4.32 -11.67 11.08
CA ARG A 48 5.65 -11.76 11.70
C ARG A 48 6.62 -10.82 10.99
N ILE A 49 6.30 -9.54 11.04
CA ILE A 49 7.04 -8.48 10.34
C ILE A 49 7.72 -7.56 11.35
N ASN A 50 9.00 -7.29 11.16
CA ASN A 50 9.78 -6.34 11.93
C ASN A 50 9.21 -4.92 11.79
N LYS A 51 9.19 -4.18 12.91
CA LYS A 51 8.67 -2.81 12.98
C LYS A 51 9.32 -1.85 11.97
N GLY A 52 10.61 -2.02 11.67
CA GLY A 52 11.30 -1.19 10.67
C GLY A 52 10.74 -1.35 9.26
N ILE A 53 10.39 -2.57 8.87
CA ILE A 53 9.79 -2.84 7.55
C ILE A 53 8.37 -2.29 7.49
N LEU A 54 7.59 -2.42 8.57
CA LEU A 54 6.26 -1.80 8.66
C LEU A 54 6.33 -0.28 8.50
N PHE A 55 7.30 0.38 9.14
CA PHE A 55 7.52 1.81 8.98
C PHE A 55 7.85 2.20 7.53
N GLU A 56 8.69 1.43 6.83
CA GLU A 56 8.99 1.68 5.41
C GLU A 56 7.75 1.53 4.51
N ILE A 57 6.91 0.52 4.79
CA ILE A 57 5.63 0.31 4.10
C ILE A 57 4.70 1.50 4.35
N ASP A 58 4.56 1.97 5.58
CA ASP A 58 3.72 3.12 5.91
C ASP A 58 4.18 4.38 5.17
N GLN A 59 5.49 4.66 5.15
CA GLN A 59 6.05 5.78 4.40
C GLN A 59 5.78 5.69 2.90
N ARG A 60 5.81 4.48 2.34
CA ARG A 60 5.47 4.24 0.94
C ARG A 60 3.99 4.50 0.66
N LEU A 61 3.08 4.06 1.53
CA LEU A 61 1.64 4.29 1.38
C LEU A 61 1.27 5.78 1.49
N VAL A 62 1.94 6.53 2.37
CA VAL A 62 1.78 7.99 2.46
C VAL A 62 2.15 8.67 1.14
N ARG A 63 3.27 8.26 0.53
CA ARG A 63 3.66 8.75 -0.81
C ARG A 63 2.61 8.43 -1.87
N ASN A 64 2.11 7.19 -1.89
CA ASN A 64 1.08 6.77 -2.85
C ASN A 64 -0.20 7.60 -2.72
N ARG A 65 -0.63 7.91 -1.49
CA ARG A 65 -1.77 8.80 -1.25
C ARG A 65 -1.56 10.20 -1.82
N SER A 66 -0.39 10.79 -1.57
CA SER A 66 -0.06 12.13 -2.10
C SER A 66 -0.06 12.17 -3.63
N LEU A 67 0.35 11.09 -4.30
CA LEU A 67 0.30 10.97 -5.77
C LEU A 67 -1.11 10.76 -6.31
N ASN A 68 -2.05 10.31 -5.47
CA ASN A 68 -3.45 10.16 -5.84
C ASN A 68 -4.27 11.45 -5.63
N GLU A 69 -3.83 12.30 -4.71
CA GLU A 69 -4.44 13.61 -4.43
C GLU A 69 -3.93 14.73 -5.36
N SER A 70 -2.85 14.48 -6.12
CA SER A 70 -2.32 15.35 -7.19
C SER A 70 -2.88 15.00 -8.57
#